data_AF-A0A418VFR7-F1
#
_entry.id   AF-A0A418VFR7-F1
#
_cell.length_a   1.000
_cell.length_b   1.000
_cell.length_c   1.000
_cell.angle_alpha   90.00
_cell.angle_beta   90.00
_cell.angle_gamma   90.00
#
_symmetry.space_group_name_H-M   'P 1'
#
loop_
_entity.id
_entity.type
_entity.pdbx_description
1 polymer ?
#
loop_
_entity_poly.entity_id
_entity_poly.type
_entity_poly.pdbx_seq_one_letter_code
_entity_poly.pdbx_strand_id
1 'polypeptide(L)' 'MTAPDLSPASVAAVQATPLVTGTRVLVVGPNIWGQSDDQGRMAVVTQLDVMGDVGVQFTDGCAPLGNWYPLSSLEVRA' A
#
# COMPACT_ATOMS: atom_id res chain seq x y z
N MET A 1 0.53 -13.94 45.28
CA MET A 1 0.94 -12.91 44.30
C MET A 1 0.90 -13.58 42.95
N THR A 2 -0.12 -13.29 42.13
CA THR A 2 -0.36 -13.96 40.84
C THR A 2 0.42 -13.21 39.76
N ALA A 3 1.19 -13.92 38.94
CA ALA A 3 1.96 -13.34 37.84
C ALA A 3 1.01 -12.68 36.81
N PRO A 4 1.42 -11.56 36.15
CA PRO A 4 0.65 -10.98 35.07
C PRO A 4 0.52 -11.98 33.92
N ASP A 5 -0.71 -12.22 33.49
CA ASP A 5 -1.02 -13.06 32.35
C ASP A 5 -0.42 -12.43 31.08
N LEU A 6 0.59 -13.09 30.51
CA LEU A 6 1.22 -12.75 29.23
C LEU A 6 0.55 -13.52 28.10
N SER A 7 -0.78 -13.60 28.10
CA SER A 7 -1.51 -14.28 27.05
C SER A 7 -1.29 -13.54 25.71
N PRO A 8 -0.80 -14.24 24.66
CA PRO A 8 -0.43 -13.64 23.38
C PRO A 8 -1.63 -13.04 22.62
N ALA A 9 -2.85 -13.20 23.13
CA ALA A 9 -4.06 -12.56 22.63
C ALA A 9 -4.01 -11.02 22.73
N SER A 10 -3.13 -10.47 23.58
CA SER A 10 -2.96 -9.02 23.75
C SER A 10 -1.98 -8.39 22.76
N VAL A 11 -1.31 -9.19 21.93
CA VAL A 11 -0.64 -8.66 20.73
C VAL A 11 -1.75 -8.37 19.74
N ALA A 12 -2.39 -7.21 19.89
CA ALA A 12 -3.21 -6.61 18.86
C ALA A 12 -2.35 -6.56 17.60
N ALA A 13 -2.53 -7.56 16.74
CA ALA A 13 -2.10 -7.49 15.37
C ALA A 13 -2.75 -6.22 14.85
N VAL A 14 -1.94 -5.17 14.68
CA VAL A 14 -2.23 -4.11 13.72
C VAL A 14 -2.48 -4.91 12.45
N GLN A 15 -3.76 -5.13 12.13
CA GLN A 15 -4.15 -5.77 10.90
C GLN A 15 -3.60 -4.85 9.82
N ALA A 16 -2.42 -5.18 9.30
CA ALA A 16 -1.92 -4.61 8.08
C ALA A 16 -3.02 -4.92 7.07
N THR A 17 -3.84 -3.92 6.76
CA THR A 17 -4.93 -4.07 5.81
C THR A 17 -4.33 -4.71 4.57
N PRO A 18 -4.74 -5.94 4.21
CA PRO A 18 -4.08 -6.66 3.15
C PRO A 18 -4.21 -5.82 1.88
N LEU A 19 -3.08 -5.54 1.24
CA LEU A 19 -3.10 -4.86 -0.04
C LEU A 19 -3.70 -5.85 -1.05
N VAL A 20 -4.90 -5.55 -1.53
CA VAL A 20 -5.64 -6.38 -2.49
C VAL A 20 -6.09 -5.50 -3.65
N THR A 21 -6.44 -6.12 -4.79
CA THR A 21 -7.07 -5.39 -5.89
C THR A 21 -8.33 -4.66 -5.39
N GLY A 22 -8.46 -3.39 -5.75
CA GLY A 22 -9.53 -2.51 -5.28
C GLY A 22 -9.16 -1.68 -4.04
N THR A 23 -8.06 -1.99 -3.35
CA THR A 23 -7.60 -1.18 -2.21
C THR A 23 -7.22 0.22 -2.68
N ARG A 24 -7.73 1.24 -1.98
CA ARG A 24 -7.32 2.63 -2.20
C ARG A 24 -5.98 2.87 -1.52
N VAL A 25 -5.07 3.51 -2.24
CA VAL A 25 -3.73 3.84 -1.79
C VAL A 25 -3.40 5.29 -2.11
N LEU A 26 -2.55 5.88 -1.27
CA LEU A 26 -1.87 7.14 -1.53
C LEU A 26 -0.45 6.83 -2.00
N VAL A 27 -0.02 7.46 -3.10
CA VAL A 27 1.38 7.39 -3.53
C VAL A 27 2.21 8.32 -2.63
N VAL A 28 3.20 7.77 -1.94
CA VAL A 28 4.08 8.50 -1.00
C VAL A 28 5.55 8.46 -1.41
N GLY A 29 5.89 7.75 -2.48
CA GLY A 29 7.26 7.61 -2.99
C GLY A 29 7.30 7.47 -4.51
N PRO A 30 8.50 7.24 -5.09
CA PRO A 30 8.67 7.09 -6.52
C PRO A 30 8.08 5.77 -7.06
N ASN A 31 7.77 5.75 -8.35
CA ASN A 31 7.47 4.51 -9.07
C ASN A 31 8.75 3.67 -9.33
N ILE A 32 8.60 2.47 -9.89
CA ILE A 32 9.76 1.56 -10.14
C ILE A 32 10.80 2.13 -11.13
N TRP A 33 10.46 3.20 -11.87
CA TRP A 33 11.38 3.91 -12.76
C TRP A 33 12.02 5.14 -12.10
N GLY A 34 11.73 5.40 -10.82
CA GLY A 34 12.28 6.53 -10.07
C GLY A 34 11.53 7.86 -10.26
N GLN A 35 10.38 7.87 -10.94
CA GLN A 35 9.58 9.07 -11.14
C GLN A 35 8.71 9.36 -9.91
N SER A 36 8.61 10.63 -9.53
CA SER A 36 7.92 11.07 -8.29
C SER A 36 6.77 12.03 -8.55
N ASP A 37 6.39 12.25 -9.81
CA ASP A 37 5.34 13.20 -10.21
C ASP A 37 3.97 12.85 -9.64
N ASP A 38 3.80 11.59 -9.21
CA ASP A 38 2.56 11.05 -8.67
C ASP A 38 2.45 11.12 -7.14
N GLN A 39 3.47 11.60 -6.45
CA GLN A 39 3.43 11.69 -4.98
C GLN A 39 2.27 12.59 -4.53
N GLY A 40 1.50 12.10 -3.56
CA GLY A 40 0.28 12.73 -3.06
C GLY A 40 -0.98 12.39 -3.85
N ARG A 41 -0.89 11.64 -4.95
CA ARG A 41 -2.06 11.23 -5.73
C ARG A 41 -2.69 9.96 -5.17
N MET A 42 -4.01 9.90 -5.27
CA MET A 42 -4.81 8.73 -4.90
C MET A 42 -4.91 7.77 -6.07
N ALA A 43 -4.72 6.49 -5.78
CA ALA A 43 -4.86 5.42 -6.74
C ALA A 43 -5.60 4.22 -6.14
N VAL A 44 -6.01 3.31 -7.00
CA VAL A 44 -6.62 2.03 -6.64
C VAL A 44 -5.70 0.93 -7.12
N VAL A 45 -5.41 -0.05 -6.27
CA VAL A 45 -4.62 -1.22 -6.66
C VAL A 45 -5.38 -2.01 -7.73
N THR A 46 -4.75 -2.22 -8.87
CA THR A 46 -5.29 -3.02 -9.97
C THR A 46 -4.62 -4.38 -10.05
N GLN A 47 -3.33 -4.45 -9.70
CA GLN A 47 -2.54 -5.67 -9.81
C GLN A 47 -1.46 -5.73 -8.73
N LEU A 48 -1.15 -6.95 -8.29
CA LEU A 48 -0.03 -7.25 -7.40
C LEU A 48 0.90 -8.18 -8.14
N ASP A 49 2.18 -7.82 -8.23
CA ASP A 49 3.21 -8.71 -8.76
C ASP A 49 3.85 -9.54 -7.65
N VAL A 50 4.36 -10.72 -8.02
CA VAL A 50 5.05 -11.63 -7.12
C VAL A 50 6.35 -11.05 -6.56
N MET A 51 6.95 -10.06 -7.24
CA MET A 51 8.13 -9.35 -6.75
C MET A 51 7.82 -8.24 -5.73
N GLY A 52 6.54 -7.98 -5.43
CA GLY A 52 6.11 -6.96 -4.48
C GLY A 52 5.90 -5.57 -5.08
N ASP A 53 5.91 -5.47 -6.42
CA ASP A 53 5.47 -4.26 -7.12
C ASP A 53 3.95 -4.27 -7.30
N VAL A 54 3.37 -3.09 -7.25
CA VAL A 54 1.93 -2.87 -7.19
C VAL A 54 1.53 -2.01 -8.38
N GLY A 55 0.73 -2.60 -9.27
CA GLY A 55 0.06 -1.88 -10.33
C GLY A 55 -1.13 -1.12 -9.77
N VAL A 56 -1.21 0.18 -10.05
CA VAL A 56 -2.30 1.04 -9.57
C VAL A 56 -3.00 1.76 -10.71
N GLN A 57 -4.20 2.28 -10.47
CA GLN A 57 -4.91 3.17 -11.37
C GLN A 57 -5.29 4.45 -10.63
N PHE A 58 -4.85 5.59 -11.16
CA PHE A 58 -5.17 6.90 -10.58
C PHE A 58 -6.65 7.25 -10.75
N THR A 59 -7.26 7.81 -9.71
CA THR A 59 -8.70 8.10 -9.67
C THR A 59 -9.08 9.33 -10.48
N ASP A 60 -8.12 10.18 -10.82
CA ASP A 60 -8.30 11.39 -11.64
C ASP A 60 -8.20 11.12 -13.16
N GLY A 61 -8.01 9.86 -13.57
CA GLY A 61 -8.07 9.43 -14.97
C GLY A 61 -6.81 9.70 -15.81
N CYS A 62 -5.81 10.40 -15.27
CA CYS A 62 -4.52 10.61 -15.92
C CYS A 62 -3.52 9.56 -15.44
N ALA A 63 -3.35 8.47 -16.19
CA ALA A 63 -2.26 7.53 -15.91
C ALA A 63 -1.00 7.99 -16.68
N PRO A 64 0.03 8.57 -16.00
CA PRO A 64 1.32 8.71 -16.65
C PRO A 64 1.86 7.33 -17.03
N LEU A 65 2.74 7.30 -18.02
CA LEU A 65 3.44 6.08 -18.42
C LEU A 65 4.19 5.54 -17.20
N GLY A 66 3.68 4.45 -16.62
CA GLY A 66 4.29 3.78 -15.48
C GLY A 66 3.47 3.88 -14.19
N ASN A 67 2.56 2.91 -14.01
CA ASN A 67 1.66 2.83 -12.87
C ASN A 67 2.05 1.73 -11.86
N TRP A 68 3.33 1.37 -11.83
CA TRP A 68 3.88 0.33 -10.96
C TRP A 68 4.72 0.96 -9.85
N TYR A 69 4.37 0.67 -8.60
CA TYR A 69 5.03 1.20 -7.42
C TYR A 69 5.51 0.07 -6.52
N PRO A 70 6.69 0.20 -5.90
CA PRO A 70 7.06 -0.71 -4.82
C PRO A 70 6.11 -0.48 -3.64
N LEU A 71 5.83 -1.53 -2.87
CA LEU A 71 5.00 -1.47 -1.67
C LEU A 71 5.40 -0.34 -0.70
N SER A 72 6.70 -0.04 -0.60
CA SER A 72 7.24 1.03 0.25
C SER A 72 6.85 2.45 -0.19
N SER A 73 6.38 2.62 -1.43
CA SER A 73 5.95 3.90 -1.98
C SER A 73 4.44 4.09 -1.94
N LEU A 74 3.71 3.18 -1.29
CA LEU A 74 2.25 3.21 -1.18
C LEU A 74 1.81 3.18 0.29
N GLU A 75 0.81 3.99 0.61
CA GLU A 75 0.14 3.99 1.92
C GLU A 75 -1.32 3.59 1.74
N VAL A 76 -1.79 2.55 2.45
CA VAL A 76 -3.20 2.11 2.38
C VAL A 76 -4.11 3.15 3.04
N ARG A 77 -5.14 3.56 2.31
CA ARG A 77 -6.19 4.47 2.81
C ARG A 77 -7.53 3.73 2.79
N ALA A 78 -8.12 3.55 3.98
CA ALA A 78 -9.47 3.00 4.15
C ALA A 78 -10.55 3.99 3.72
#